data_AF-A0A534REJ9-F1
#
_entry.id   AF-A0A534REJ9-F1
#
_cell.length_a   1.000
_cell.length_b   1.000
_cell.length_c   1.000
_cell.angle_alpha   90.00
_cell.angle_beta   90.00
_cell.angle_gamma   90.00
#
_symmetry.space_group_name_H-M   'P 1'
#
loop_
_entity.id
_entity.type
_entity.pdbx_description
1 polymer ?
#
loop_
_entity_poly.entity_id
_entity_poly.type
_entity_poly.pdbx_seq_one_letter_code
_entity_poly.pdbx_strand_id
1 'polypeptide(L)' 'MTHDELRAVLPPYAAGELDEGPAEAVRSHLATGCPDCLGALFRLPVGRPRARWDVSLPRAGWLAPATAVVLAVA' A
#
# COMPACT_ATOMS: atom_id res chain seq x y z
N MET A 1 -12.71 -8.19 -17.20
CA MET A 1 -11.28 -7.94 -17.47
C MET A 1 -10.78 -8.92 -18.51
N THR A 2 -10.20 -8.42 -19.60
CA THR A 2 -9.59 -9.20 -20.67
C THR A 2 -8.11 -9.51 -20.37
N HIS A 3 -7.50 -10.42 -21.13
CA HIS A 3 -6.06 -10.72 -20.98
C HIS A 3 -5.16 -9.51 -21.27
N ASP A 4 -5.57 -8.65 -22.19
CA ASP A 4 -4.79 -7.49 -22.59
C ASP A 4 -4.88 -6.38 -21.54
N GLU A 5 -6.10 -6.13 -21.04
CA GLU A 5 -6.33 -5.26 -19.88
C GLU A 5 -5.52 -5.72 -18.66
N LEU A 6 -5.46 -7.04 -18.41
CA LEU A 6 -4.69 -7.58 -17.30
C LEU A 6 -3.20 -7.37 -17.45
N ARG A 7 -2.64 -7.63 -18.64
CA ARG A 7 -1.22 -7.37 -18.89
C ARG A 7 -0.84 -5.90 -18.69
N ALA A 8 -1.73 -4.97 -19.03
CA ALA A 8 -1.48 -3.55 -18.82
C ALA A 8 -1.41 -3.14 -17.34
N VAL A 9 -2.24 -3.76 -16.47
CA VAL A 9 -2.31 -3.40 -15.03
C VAL A 9 -1.48 -4.31 -14.12
N LEU A 10 -0.89 -5.38 -14.64
CA LEU A 10 -0.06 -6.30 -13.88
C LEU A 10 1.17 -5.61 -13.21
N PRO A 11 1.89 -4.68 -13.86
CA PRO A 11 3.00 -3.97 -13.21
C PRO A 11 2.61 -3.19 -11.94
N PRO A 12 1.61 -2.28 -11.95
CA PRO A 12 1.20 -1.59 -10.71
C PRO A 12 0.55 -2.54 -9.70
N TYR A 13 -0.15 -3.59 -10.15
CA TYR A 13 -0.65 -4.65 -9.25
C TYR A 13 0.50 -5.35 -8.50
N ALA A 14 1.55 -5.76 -9.19
CA ALA A 14 2.71 -6.42 -8.58
C ALA A 14 3.50 -5.50 -7.65
N ALA A 15 3.50 -4.19 -7.93
CA ALA A 15 4.08 -3.17 -7.05
C ALA A 15 3.23 -2.90 -5.79
N GLY A 16 1.97 -3.34 -5.77
CA GLY A 16 1.03 -3.03 -4.69
C GLY A 16 0.52 -1.58 -4.72
N GLU A 17 0.54 -0.94 -5.90
CA GLU A 17 0.14 0.46 -6.13
C GLU A 17 -1.29 0.57 -6.66
N LEU A 18 -1.97 -0.56 -6.85
CA LEU A 18 -3.30 -0.62 -7.43
C LEU A 18 -4.37 -0.51 -6.34
N ASP A 19 -5.37 0.33 -6.58
CA ASP A 19 -6.54 0.46 -5.70
C ASP A 19 -7.33 -0.85 -5.62
N GLU A 20 -8.13 -0.98 -4.55
CA GLU A 20 -8.81 -2.23 -4.20
C GLU A 20 -9.76 -2.74 -5.30
N GLY A 21 -10.52 -1.87 -5.95
CA GLY A 21 -11.46 -2.26 -7.01
C GLY A 21 -10.75 -2.92 -8.21
N PRO A 22 -9.77 -2.23 -8.84
CA PRO A 22 -8.97 -2.83 -9.89
C PRO A 22 -8.14 -4.04 -9.43
N ALA A 23 -7.63 -4.05 -8.19
CA ALA A 23 -6.91 -5.19 -7.63
C ALA A 23 -7.81 -6.43 -7.50
N GLU A 24 -9.07 -6.26 -7.09
CA GLU A 24 -10.05 -7.35 -7.05
C GLU A 24 -10.35 -7.89 -8.44
N ALA A 25 -10.47 -7.04 -9.45
CA ALA A 25 -10.66 -7.49 -10.83
C ALA A 25 -9.48 -8.36 -11.32
N VAL A 26 -8.24 -8.00 -10.97
CA VAL A 26 -7.06 -8.82 -11.25
C VAL A 26 -7.13 -10.16 -10.52
N ARG A 27 -7.42 -10.16 -9.21
CA ARG A 27 -7.53 -11.39 -8.40
C ARG A 27 -8.61 -12.32 -8.95
N SER A 28 -9.79 -11.79 -9.27
CA SER A 28 -10.89 -12.53 -9.87
C SER A 28 -10.49 -13.20 -11.19
N HIS A 29 -9.78 -12.49 -12.06
CA HIS A 29 -9.27 -13.08 -13.30
C HIS A 29 -8.22 -14.17 -13.02
N LEU A 30 -7.25 -13.91 -12.13
CA LEU A 30 -6.20 -14.89 -11.81
C LEU A 30 -6.76 -16.16 -11.14
N ALA A 31 -7.85 -16.03 -10.38
CA ALA A 31 -8.55 -17.16 -9.76
C ALA A 31 -9.14 -18.15 -10.79
N THR A 32 -9.32 -17.74 -12.04
CA THR A 32 -9.72 -18.66 -13.13
C THR A 32 -8.62 -19.67 -13.49
N GLY A 33 -7.38 -19.41 -13.09
CA GLY A 33 -6.23 -20.29 -13.38
C GLY A 33 -5.64 -20.10 -14.78
N CYS A 34 -5.86 -18.96 -15.43
CA CYS A 34 -5.30 -18.68 -16.76
C CYS A 34 -3.75 -18.71 -16.74
N PRO A 35 -3.10 -19.67 -17.44
CA PRO A 35 -1.66 -19.89 -17.33
C PRO A 35 -0.85 -18.74 -17.94
N ASP A 36 -1.34 -18.10 -19.00
CA ASP A 36 -0.66 -16.97 -19.64
C ASP A 36 -0.60 -15.75 -18.72
N CYS A 37 -1.70 -15.47 -18.03
CA CYS A 37 -1.83 -14.34 -17.11
C CYS A 37 -1.01 -14.55 -15.83
N LEU A 38 -1.05 -15.76 -15.28
CA LEU A 38 -0.18 -16.14 -14.15
C LEU A 38 1.30 -16.09 -14.55
N GLY A 39 1.65 -16.61 -15.72
CA GLY A 39 3.00 -16.55 -16.26
C GLY A 39 3.50 -15.12 -16.43
N ALA A 40 2.66 -14.20 -16.89
CA ALA A 40 2.99 -12.77 -16.97
C ALA A 40 3.24 -12.16 -15.57
N LEU A 41 2.39 -12.46 -14.58
CA LEU A 41 2.56 -11.99 -13.21
C LEU A 41 3.89 -12.48 -12.59
N PHE A 42 4.20 -13.77 -12.71
CA PHE A 42 5.40 -14.35 -12.10
C PHE A 42 6.72 -13.94 -12.76
N ARG A 43 6.69 -13.36 -13.98
CA ARG A 43 7.87 -12.77 -14.61
C ARG A 43 8.18 -11.36 -14.12
N LEU A 44 7.25 -10.70 -13.43
CA LEU A 44 7.49 -9.38 -12.89
C LEU A 44 8.47 -9.46 -11.71
N PRO A 45 9.37 -8.47 -11.55
CA PRO A 45 10.30 -8.44 -10.44
C PRO A 45 9.52 -8.38 -9.12
N VAL A 46 9.54 -9.49 -8.39
CA VAL A 46 8.95 -9.59 -7.05
C VAL A 46 9.83 -8.85 -6.04
N GLY A 47 9.21 -8.27 -5.00
CA GLY A 47 9.96 -7.76 -3.86
C GLY A 47 10.62 -6.39 -4.05
N ARG A 48 10.12 -5.53 -4.96
CA ARG A 48 10.44 -4.10 -4.85
C ARG A 48 10.10 -3.65 -3.43
N PRO A 49 10.96 -2.88 -2.75
CA PRO A 49 10.64 -2.32 -1.45
C PRO A 49 9.32 -1.58 -1.63
N ARG A 50 8.25 -2.07 -0.99
CA ARG A 50 7.00 -1.30 -0.91
C ARG A 50 7.42 0.03 -0.35
N ALA A 51 7.20 1.11 -1.10
CA ALA A 51 7.42 2.45 -0.57
C ALA A 51 6.64 2.46 0.73
N ARG A 52 7.37 2.48 1.85
CA ARG A 52 6.79 2.49 3.19
C ARG A 52 5.70 3.54 3.11
N TRP A 53 4.43 3.14 3.26
CA TRP A 53 3.38 4.13 3.43
C TRP A 53 3.92 5.06 4.49
N ASP A 54 4.04 6.34 4.17
CA ASP A 54 4.26 7.36 5.15
C ASP A 54 2.97 7.35 5.98
N VAL A 55 2.90 6.41 6.92
CA VAL A 55 1.89 6.39 7.96
C VAL A 55 2.25 7.64 8.73
N SER A 56 1.69 8.76 8.30
CA SER A 56 1.60 9.98 9.07
C SER A 56 0.72 9.62 10.27
N LEU A 57 1.34 8.93 11.25
CA LEU A 57 0.78 8.84 12.58
C LEU A 57 0.52 10.29 12.99
N PRO A 58 -0.71 10.65 13.41
CA PRO A 58 -0.96 12.00 13.87
C PRO A 58 0.09 12.30 14.93
N ARG A 59 0.92 13.32 14.68
CA ARG A 59 2.00 13.75 15.56
C ARG A 59 1.33 14.07 16.89
N ALA A 60 1.33 13.10 17.78
CA ALA A 60 0.70 13.21 19.07
C ALA A 60 1.43 14.37 19.76
N GLY A 61 0.70 15.46 20.01
CA GLY A 61 1.18 16.69 20.62
C GLY A 61 1.52 16.52 22.10
N TRP A 62 2.32 15.51 22.44
CA TRP A 62 2.72 15.17 23.80
C TRP A 62 4.05 15.79 24.14
N LEU A 63 4.12 17.13 24.13
CA LEU A 63 5.10 17.90 24.90
C LEU A 63 4.47 19.26 25.23
N ALA A 64 3.44 19.28 26.07
CA ALA A 64 3.14 20.47 26.86
C ALA A 64 4.06 20.44 28.09
N PRO A 65 4.99 21.39 28.27
CA PRO A 65 5.73 21.49 29.52
C PRO A 65 4.77 21.98 30.60
N ALA A 66 4.41 21.09 31.52
CA ALA A 66 3.80 21.45 32.78
C ALA A 66 4.87 22.11 33.68
N THR A 67 5.18 23.38 33.46
CA THR A 67 5.89 24.19 34.46
C THR A 67 4.86 24.99 35.24
N ALA A 68 4.27 24.32 36.23
CA ALA A 68 3.57 24.97 37.32
C ALA A 68 4.58 25.81 38.12
N VAL A 69 4.45 27.13 38.07
CA VAL A 69 5.13 28.04 39.00
C VAL A 69 4.28 28.10 40.27
N VAL A 70 4.80 27.52 41.35
CA VAL A 70 4.33 27.75 42.72
C VAL A 70 5.54 28.18 43.56
N LEU A 71 5.29 29.18 44.43
CA LEU A 71 6.16 29.90 45.39
C LEU A 71 6.57 31.30 44.90
N ALA A 72 6.38 32.40 45.65
CA ALA A 72 6.43 32.50 47.11
C ALA A 72 5.54 33.60 47.70
N VAL A 73 5.16 33.36 48.96
CA VAL A 73 4.65 34.28 49.99
C VAL A 73 5.75 35.25 50.41
N ALA A 74 5.41 36.55 50.52
CA ALA A 74 5.81 37.47 51.60
C ALA A 74 5.05 38.80 51.45
#